data_AF-A0A433Q7I3-F1
#
_entry.id   AF-A0A433Q7I3-F1
#
_cell.length_a   1.000
_cell.length_b   1.000
_cell.length_c   1.000
_cell.angle_alpha   90.00
_cell.angle_beta   90.00
_cell.angle_gamma   90.00
#
_symmetry.space_group_name_H-M   'P 1'
#
loop_
_entity.id
_entity.type
_entity.pdbx_description
1 polymer ?
#
loop_
_entity_poly.entity_id
_entity_poly.type
_entity_poly.pdbx_seq_one_letter_code
_entity_poly.pdbx_strand_id
1 'polypeptide(L)'
;MATPSSQQTLSTFRHILREVNIQFTKPSQNPLYKNELKQAYLRNRTATDPVALKGLHKDAEDVLNFLTSSRKHKELLALYNPGLMDQQRRIELSAKRVGLQLPVEYDSVVAAAEEASGDESPFAFAARRRVEKAFQRDGKEGGR
;
A
#
# COMPACT_ATOMS: atom_id res chain seq x y z
N MET A 1 -24.33 22.43 -25.44
CA MET A 1 -23.09 21.83 -24.90
C MET A 1 -21.93 22.80 -25.11
N ALA A 2 -21.44 23.42 -24.04
CA ALA A 2 -20.42 24.48 -24.07
C ALA A 2 -19.03 23.95 -24.47
N THR A 3 -18.19 24.80 -25.05
CA THR A 3 -16.76 24.51 -25.23
C THR A 3 -16.04 24.60 -23.87
N PRO A 4 -15.06 23.72 -23.60
CA PRO A 4 -14.30 23.80 -22.36
C PRO A 4 -13.47 25.09 -22.35
N SER A 5 -13.53 25.83 -21.25
CA SER A 5 -12.67 26.99 -21.03
C SER A 5 -11.21 26.55 -20.86
N SER A 6 -10.27 27.44 -21.20
CA SER A 6 -8.83 27.17 -21.00
C SER A 6 -8.51 26.80 -19.54
N GLN A 7 -9.18 27.45 -18.57
CA GLN A 7 -9.00 27.14 -17.16
C GLN A 7 -9.47 25.73 -16.79
N GLN A 8 -10.58 25.26 -17.36
CA GLN A 8 -11.07 23.90 -17.15
C GLN A 8 -10.07 22.86 -17.69
N THR A 9 -9.57 23.06 -18.91
CA THR A 9 -8.57 22.17 -19.51
C THR A 9 -7.26 22.12 -18.71
N LEU A 10 -6.81 23.25 -18.17
CA LEU A 10 -5.63 23.28 -17.30
C LEU A 10 -5.89 22.61 -15.94
N SER A 11 -7.11 22.75 -15.40
CA SER A 11 -7.52 22.11 -14.16
C SER A 11 -7.52 20.59 -14.30
N THR A 12 -8.17 20.06 -15.35
CA THR A 12 -8.22 18.61 -15.63
C THR A 12 -6.82 18.07 -15.89
N PHE A 13 -6.01 18.74 -16.70
CA PHE A 13 -4.61 18.37 -16.94
C PHE A 13 -3.80 18.26 -15.64
N ARG A 14 -3.87 19.27 -14.76
CA ARG A 14 -3.15 19.25 -13.48
C ARG A 14 -3.65 18.12 -12.59
N HIS A 15 -4.94 17.81 -12.61
CA HIS A 15 -5.50 16.70 -11.85
C HIS A 15 -4.94 15.36 -12.33
N ILE A 16 -4.95 15.13 -13.64
CA ILE A 16 -4.36 13.92 -14.25
C ILE A 16 -2.88 13.80 -13.88
N LEU A 17 -2.10 14.88 -13.99
CA LEU A 17 -0.69 14.87 -13.62
C LEU A 17 -0.45 14.51 -12.15
N ARG A 18 -1.30 14.98 -11.23
CA ARG A 18 -1.20 14.61 -9.81
C ARG A 18 -1.52 13.13 -9.61
N GLU A 19 -2.56 12.64 -10.27
CA GLU A 19 -3.01 11.25 -10.15
C GLU A 19 -1.96 10.27 -10.69
N VAL A 20 -1.42 10.54 -11.89
CA VAL A 20 -0.33 9.76 -12.50
C VAL A 20 0.93 9.80 -11.62
N ASN A 21 1.25 10.97 -11.04
CA ASN A 21 2.40 11.09 -10.16
C ASN A 21 2.26 10.26 -8.88
N ILE A 22 1.05 10.22 -8.31
CA ILE A 22 0.76 9.42 -7.12
C ILE A 22 0.84 7.91 -7.43
N GLN A 23 0.27 7.47 -8.55
CA GLN A 23 0.14 6.04 -8.86
C GLN A 23 1.37 5.41 -9.50
N PHE A 24 2.10 6.14 -10.35
CA PHE A 24 3.18 5.57 -11.18
C PHE A 24 4.54 6.20 -10.89
N THR A 25 4.64 7.53 -10.92
CA THR A 25 5.95 8.20 -10.83
C THR A 25 6.58 8.11 -9.45
N LYS A 26 5.83 8.38 -8.37
CA LYS A 26 6.35 8.24 -6.99
C LYS A 26 6.82 6.82 -6.65
N PRO A 27 6.03 5.76 -6.91
CA PRO A 27 6.47 4.40 -6.57
C PRO A 27 7.58 3.87 -7.48
N SER A 28 7.54 4.15 -8.79
CA SER A 28 8.54 3.66 -9.74
C SER A 28 9.78 4.55 -9.87
N GLN A 29 9.76 5.77 -9.30
CA GLN A 29 10.74 6.85 -9.51
C GLN A 29 11.01 7.20 -10.98
N ASN A 30 10.08 6.85 -11.90
CA ASN A 30 10.24 7.04 -13.33
C ASN A 30 9.35 8.20 -13.85
N PRO A 31 9.93 9.27 -14.43
CA PRO A 31 9.17 10.41 -14.95
C PRO A 31 8.54 10.18 -16.33
N LEU A 32 8.74 9.02 -16.97
CA LEU A 32 8.28 8.73 -18.33
C LEU A 32 6.79 9.04 -18.53
N TYR A 33 5.92 8.50 -17.69
CA TYR A 33 4.46 8.69 -17.82
C TYR A 33 4.05 10.17 -17.75
N LYS A 34 4.69 10.94 -16.88
CA LYS A 34 4.45 12.39 -16.75
C LYS A 34 4.91 13.14 -18.00
N ASN A 35 6.03 12.73 -18.59
CA ASN A 35 6.58 13.37 -19.79
C ASN A 35 5.74 13.07 -21.02
N GLU A 36 5.31 11.82 -21.22
CA GLU A 36 4.42 11.44 -22.32
C GLU A 36 3.09 12.22 -22.27
N LEU A 37 2.50 12.35 -21.08
CA LEU A 37 1.25 13.10 -20.90
C LEU A 37 1.42 14.59 -21.21
N LYS A 38 2.55 15.18 -20.81
CA LYS A 38 2.90 16.55 -21.20
C LYS A 38 3.07 16.67 -22.72
N GLN A 39 3.77 15.73 -23.35
CA GLN A 39 3.96 15.74 -24.80
C GLN A 39 2.62 15.63 -25.54
N ALA A 40 1.70 14.77 -25.11
CA ALA A 40 0.37 14.64 -25.69
C ALA A 40 -0.40 15.98 -25.67
N TYR A 41 -0.38 16.70 -24.54
CA TYR A 41 -1.00 18.02 -24.44
C TYR A 41 -0.29 19.08 -25.30
N LEU A 42 1.03 19.03 -25.40
CA LEU A 42 1.79 19.96 -26.24
C LEU A 42 1.52 19.73 -27.72
N ARG A 43 1.41 18.47 -28.17
CA ARG A 43 1.07 18.10 -29.56
C ARG A 43 -0.29 18.66 -29.98
N ASN A 44 -1.25 18.66 -29.06
CA ASN A 44 -2.61 19.13 -29.32
C ASN A 44 -2.84 20.61 -28.98
N ARG A 45 -1.80 21.37 -28.60
CA ARG A 45 -1.91 22.78 -28.20
C ARG A 45 -2.35 23.70 -29.36
N THR A 46 -1.99 23.34 -30.59
CA THR A 46 -2.29 24.12 -31.80
C THR A 46 -3.65 23.77 -32.42
N ALA A 47 -4.35 22.77 -31.89
CA ALA A 47 -5.68 22.41 -32.36
C ALA A 47 -6.65 23.58 -32.12
N THR A 48 -7.25 24.08 -33.20
CA THR A 48 -8.17 25.22 -33.15
C THR A 48 -9.63 24.78 -33.33
N ASP A 49 -9.85 23.57 -33.87
CA ASP A 49 -11.18 23.07 -34.18
C ASP A 49 -12.01 22.82 -32.92
N PRO A 50 -13.18 23.46 -32.76
CA PRO A 50 -13.96 23.41 -31.52
C PRO A 50 -14.53 22.01 -31.25
N VAL A 51 -14.79 21.21 -32.29
CA VAL A 51 -15.26 19.83 -32.16
C VAL A 51 -14.12 18.93 -31.67
N ALA A 52 -12.93 19.08 -32.24
CA ALA A 52 -11.75 18.33 -31.81
C ALA A 52 -11.36 18.65 -30.36
N LEU A 53 -11.39 19.93 -29.98
CA LEU A 53 -11.12 20.38 -28.60
C LEU A 53 -12.09 19.80 -27.58
N LYS A 54 -13.37 19.68 -27.95
CA LYS A 54 -14.39 19.03 -27.10
C LYS A 54 -14.10 17.53 -26.94
N GLY A 55 -13.79 16.83 -28.03
CA GLY A 55 -13.43 15.42 -27.99
C GLY A 55 -12.22 15.19 -27.09
N LEU A 56 -11.16 15.98 -27.28
CA LEU A 56 -9.93 15.85 -26.52
C LEU A 56 -10.10 16.15 -25.03
N HIS A 57 -10.97 17.11 -24.69
CA HIS A 57 -11.29 17.39 -23.30
C HIS A 57 -12.06 16.24 -22.65
N LYS A 58 -13.02 15.65 -23.38
CA LYS A 58 -13.75 14.47 -22.92
C LYS A 58 -12.81 13.28 -22.70
N ASP A 59 -11.89 13.03 -23.64
CA ASP A 59 -10.88 11.98 -23.48
C ASP A 59 -10.03 12.19 -22.21
N ALA A 60 -9.68 13.43 -21.91
CA ALA A 60 -8.96 13.76 -20.68
C ALA A 60 -9.79 13.50 -19.41
N GLU A 61 -11.09 13.80 -19.42
CA GLU A 61 -12.00 13.48 -18.32
C GLU A 61 -12.15 11.96 -18.13
N ASP A 62 -12.29 11.22 -19.23
CA ASP A 62 -12.40 9.76 -19.21
C ASP A 62 -11.13 9.11 -18.64
N VAL A 63 -9.95 9.59 -19.04
CA VAL A 63 -8.66 9.16 -18.46
C VAL A 63 -8.60 9.49 -16.97
N LEU A 64 -9.03 10.68 -16.56
CA LEU A 64 -9.04 11.07 -15.16
C LEU A 64 -9.96 10.15 -14.32
N ASN A 65 -11.14 9.85 -14.84
CA ASN A 65 -12.11 8.93 -14.22
C ASN A 65 -11.55 7.51 -14.11
N PHE A 66 -10.89 7.03 -15.15
CA PHE A 66 -10.23 5.73 -15.15
C PHE A 66 -9.12 5.66 -14.07
N LEU A 67 -8.24 6.66 -14.02
CA LEU A 67 -7.15 6.68 -13.04
C LEU A 67 -7.67 6.74 -11.60
N THR A 68 -8.62 7.62 -11.32
CA THR A 68 -9.20 7.74 -9.98
C THR A 68 -9.98 6.50 -9.55
N SER A 69 -10.73 5.87 -10.46
CA SER A 69 -11.43 4.61 -10.17
C SER A 69 -10.46 3.45 -9.97
N SER A 70 -9.37 3.37 -10.74
CA SER A 70 -8.31 2.36 -10.55
C SER A 70 -7.67 2.45 -9.15
N ARG A 71 -7.33 3.66 -8.68
CA ARG A 71 -6.80 3.84 -7.32
C ARG A 71 -7.81 3.42 -6.26
N LYS A 72 -9.05 3.91 -6.35
CA LYS A 72 -10.12 3.55 -5.40
C LYS A 72 -10.38 2.05 -5.39
N HIS A 73 -10.37 1.41 -6.56
CA HIS A 73 -10.51 -0.04 -6.68
C HIS A 73 -9.38 -0.77 -5.95
N LYS A 74 -8.13 -0.32 -6.12
CA LYS A 74 -6.99 -0.86 -5.36
C LYS A 74 -7.13 -0.66 -3.85
N GLU A 75 -7.60 0.50 -3.40
CA GLU A 75 -7.86 0.79 -1.98
C GLU A 75 -8.96 -0.13 -1.42
N LEU A 76 -10.08 -0.28 -2.13
CA LEU A 76 -11.17 -1.17 -1.75
C LEU A 76 -10.73 -2.64 -1.70
N LEU A 77 -9.94 -3.09 -2.68
CA LEU A 77 -9.35 -4.42 -2.65
C LEU A 77 -8.45 -4.60 -1.43
N ALA A 78 -7.61 -3.62 -1.07
CA ALA A 78 -6.76 -3.74 0.11
C ALA A 78 -7.54 -3.83 1.42
N LEU A 79 -8.68 -3.12 1.52
CA LEU A 79 -9.52 -3.11 2.72
C LEU A 79 -10.41 -4.33 2.86
N TYR A 80 -10.98 -4.80 1.75
CA TYR A 80 -12.06 -5.76 1.77
C TYR A 80 -11.70 -7.10 1.16
N ASN A 81 -10.50 -7.31 0.61
CA ASN A 81 -10.08 -8.62 0.14
C ASN A 81 -9.63 -9.49 1.34
N PRO A 82 -10.43 -10.46 1.79
CA PRO A 82 -10.07 -11.32 2.90
C PRO A 82 -8.97 -12.33 2.52
N GLY A 83 -8.68 -12.52 1.22
CA GLY A 83 -7.61 -13.40 0.74
C GLY A 83 -6.20 -12.85 0.92
N LEU A 84 -6.06 -11.54 1.18
CA LEU A 84 -4.80 -10.88 1.53
C LEU A 84 -4.65 -10.63 3.06
N MET A 85 -5.73 -10.85 3.81
CA MET A 85 -5.71 -10.77 5.27
C MET A 85 -5.26 -12.11 5.83
N ASP A 86 -4.19 -12.09 6.61
CA ASP A 86 -3.72 -13.28 7.31
C ASP A 86 -4.86 -13.91 8.12
N GLN A 87 -4.96 -15.23 8.08
CA GLN A 87 -6.05 -16.00 8.68
C GLN A 87 -6.18 -15.64 10.17
N GLN A 88 -5.05 -15.49 10.85
CA GLN A 88 -4.99 -15.11 12.27
C GLN A 88 -5.67 -13.78 12.54
N ARG A 89 -5.38 -12.75 11.73
CA ARG A 89 -5.95 -11.41 11.87
C ARG A 89 -7.46 -11.39 11.62
N ARG A 90 -7.97 -12.27 10.76
CA ARG A 90 -9.42 -12.43 10.54
C ARG A 90 -10.11 -13.03 11.76
N ILE A 91 -9.51 -14.06 12.35
CA ILE A 91 -10.04 -14.70 13.57
C ILE A 91 -10.05 -13.68 14.71
N GLU A 92 -8.99 -12.88 14.86
CA GLU A 92 -8.92 -11.79 15.85
C GLU A 92 -10.00 -10.73 15.71
N LEU A 93 -10.22 -10.20 14.51
CA LEU A 93 -11.25 -9.19 14.29
C LEU A 93 -12.66 -9.75 14.53
N SER A 94 -12.86 -11.03 14.25
CA SER A 94 -14.14 -11.70 14.49
C SER A 94 -14.38 -11.93 15.99
N ALA A 95 -13.37 -12.34 16.75
CA ALA A 95 -13.46 -12.46 18.20
C ALA A 95 -13.72 -11.10 18.88
N LYS A 96 -13.02 -10.04 18.44
CA LYS A 96 -13.23 -8.67 18.97
C LYS A 96 -14.64 -8.15 18.73
N ARG A 97 -15.28 -8.51 17.60
CA ARG A 97 -16.68 -8.13 17.32
C ARG A 97 -17.67 -8.66 18.35
N VAL A 98 -17.40 -9.83 18.95
CA VAL A 98 -18.24 -10.45 19.98
C VAL A 98 -17.72 -10.18 21.40
N GLY A 99 -16.75 -9.27 21.55
CA GLY A 99 -16.15 -8.94 22.85
C GLY A 99 -15.23 -10.03 23.41
N LEU A 100 -14.77 -10.95 22.57
CA LEU A 100 -13.86 -12.04 22.95
C LEU A 100 -12.41 -11.73 22.50
N GLN A 101 -11.45 -12.29 23.22
CA GLN A 101 -10.04 -12.28 22.86
C GLN A 101 -9.64 -13.69 22.40
N LEU A 102 -8.69 -13.79 21.45
CA LEU A 102 -8.18 -15.11 21.08
C LEU A 102 -7.43 -15.72 22.26
N PRO A 103 -7.62 -17.03 22.50
CA PRO A 103 -6.74 -17.77 23.40
C PRO A 103 -5.29 -17.64 22.93
N VAL A 104 -4.36 -17.58 23.89
CA VAL A 104 -2.93 -17.71 23.57
C VAL A 104 -2.73 -19.10 22.98
N GLU A 105 -2.27 -19.18 21.73
CA GLU A 105 -1.94 -20.45 21.12
C GLU A 105 -0.75 -21.05 21.88
N TYR A 106 -0.92 -22.26 22.40
CA TYR A 106 0.17 -23.01 22.99
C TYR A 106 1.05 -23.48 21.84
N ASP A 107 2.14 -22.77 21.59
CA ASP A 107 3.08 -23.10 20.53
C ASP A 107 3.67 -24.49 20.86
N SER A 108 3.27 -25.54 20.13
CA SER A 108 3.60 -26.94 20.49
C SER A 108 5.11 -27.22 20.49
N VAL A 109 5.89 -26.32 19.91
CA VAL A 109 7.36 -26.33 19.92
C VAL A 109 7.93 -25.94 21.30
N VAL A 110 7.21 -25.09 22.04
CA VAL A 110 7.52 -24.72 23.43
C VAL A 110 7.03 -25.82 24.39
N ALA A 111 5.86 -26.40 24.12
CA ALA A 111 5.31 -27.56 24.84
C ALA A 111 6.27 -28.77 24.87
N ALA A 112 6.78 -29.17 23.70
CA ALA A 112 7.68 -30.31 23.58
C ALA A 112 9.05 -30.09 24.27
N ALA A 113 9.45 -28.83 24.47
CA ALA A 113 10.64 -28.48 25.24
C ALA A 113 10.39 -28.48 26.76
N GLU A 114 9.15 -28.27 27.19
CA GLU A 114 8.73 -28.28 28.61
C GLU A 114 8.52 -29.71 29.13
N GLU A 115 7.97 -30.63 28.32
CA GLU A 115 7.74 -32.03 28.72
C GLU A 115 9.02 -32.86 28.89
N ALA A 116 10.15 -32.45 28.29
CA ALA A 116 11.43 -33.15 28.43
C ALA A 116 12.16 -32.85 29.75
N SER A 117 11.66 -31.91 30.57
CA SER A 117 12.27 -31.51 31.84
C SER A 117 11.24 -31.57 32.98
N GLY A 118 11.19 -32.72 33.67
CA GLY A 118 10.25 -32.97 34.78
C GLY A 118 10.34 -31.95 35.93
N ASP A 119 9.32 -31.09 35.97
CA ASP A 119 8.52 -30.54 37.08
C ASP A 119 9.16 -29.75 38.24
N GLU A 120 9.07 -28.42 38.15
CA GLU A 120 8.27 -27.49 38.98
C GLU A 120 8.27 -26.10 38.28
N SER A 121 7.13 -25.39 38.24
CA SER A 121 6.79 -24.39 37.18
C SER A 121 7.91 -23.37 36.85
N PRO A 122 8.53 -23.40 35.65
CA PRO A 122 9.83 -22.78 35.39
C PRO A 122 9.83 -21.65 34.33
N PHE A 123 8.66 -21.09 33.97
CA PHE A 123 8.48 -20.02 32.95
C PHE A 123 9.35 -18.76 33.17
N ALA A 124 10.00 -18.59 34.32
CA ALA A 124 10.64 -17.34 34.73
C ALA A 124 12.16 -17.23 34.45
N PHE A 125 12.90 -18.32 34.18
CA PHE A 125 14.38 -18.27 34.28
C PHE A 125 15.13 -18.39 32.94
N ALA A 126 14.63 -19.13 31.95
CA ALA A 126 15.34 -19.35 30.68
C ALA A 126 15.15 -18.21 29.65
N ALA A 127 14.01 -17.51 29.66
CA ALA A 127 13.81 -16.29 28.88
C ALA A 127 14.84 -15.19 29.26
N ARG A 128 15.25 -15.14 30.54
CA ARG A 128 16.25 -14.20 31.06
C ARG A 128 17.67 -14.46 30.51
N ARG A 129 18.05 -15.72 30.29
CA ARG A 129 19.42 -16.12 29.88
C ARG A 129 19.70 -15.96 28.38
N ARG A 130 18.66 -15.94 27.52
CA ARG A 130 18.80 -15.73 26.07
C ARG A 130 18.90 -14.24 25.68
N VAL A 131 18.25 -13.34 26.42
CA VAL A 131 18.38 -11.87 26.25
C VAL A 131 19.79 -11.39 26.64
N GLU A 132 20.38 -11.98 27.68
CA GLU A 132 21.69 -11.58 28.23
C GLU A 132 22.88 -12.02 27.36
N LYS A 133 22.75 -13.13 26.63
CA LYS A 133 23.79 -13.69 25.74
C LYS A 133 23.85 -13.04 24.35
N ALA A 134 22.78 -12.35 23.94
CA ALA A 134 22.72 -11.60 22.68
C ALA A 134 23.42 -10.23 22.78
N PHE A 135 23.34 -9.56 23.94
CA PHE A 135 23.98 -8.25 24.19
C PHE A 135 25.52 -8.32 24.33
N GLN A 136 26.09 -9.51 24.62
CA GLN A 136 27.53 -9.72 24.80
C GLN A 136 28.29 -10.13 23.53
N ARG A 137 27.60 -10.43 22.42
CA ARG A 137 28.24 -10.87 21.15
C ARG A 137 28.50 -9.76 20.14
N ASP A 138 27.81 -8.62 20.21
CA ASP A 138 28.03 -7.50 19.27
C ASP A 138 29.18 -6.55 19.68
N GLY A 139 29.82 -6.77 20.83
CA GLY A 139 30.88 -5.89 21.36
C GLY A 139 32.33 -6.39 21.23
N LYS A 140 32.57 -7.60 20.71
CA LYS A 140 33.91 -8.21 20.72
C LYS A 140 34.12 -9.06 19.45
N GLU A 141 35.11 -8.69 18.63
CA GLU A 141 35.59 -9.32 17.38
C GLU A 141 34.94 -8.79 16.08
N GLY A 142 35.59 -7.97 15.24
CA GLY A 142 36.96 -7.50 15.27
C GLY A 142 37.21 -6.38 14.24
N GLY A 143 37.95 -5.36 14.68
CA GLY A 143 38.85 -4.62 13.81
C GLY A 143 40.15 -5.40 13.66
N ARG A 144 40.62 -5.51 12.42
CA ARG A 144 42.00 -5.38 11.94
C ARG A 144 41.95 -5.41 10.42
#